data_AF-A0A7W0A6T9-F1
#
_entry.id   AF-A0A7W0A6T9-F1
#
_cell.length_a   1.000
_cell.length_b   1.000
_cell.length_c   1.000
_cell.angle_alpha   90.00
_cell.angle_beta   90.00
_cell.angle_gamma   90.00
#
_symmetry.space_group_name_H-M   'P 1'
#
loop_
_entity.id
_entity.type
_entity.pdbx_description
1 polymer ?
#
loop_
_entity_poly.entity_id
_entity_poly.type
_entity_poly.pdbx_seq_one_letter_code
_entity_poly.pdbx_strand_id
1 'polypeptide(L)'
;RGTSDCSEAGAQQAANSDFIRALNSRSETFESISYTEVYTKLDEVVTPPREAASVGGPGDITNVAIQDICPAATAEHLAVGTIDPAAAALALDALAHKGPADPARIDPLVCLQPVQPGVDPITGPPQVLAALNNLFIEGGPSGPEPRLRCYVFKKGCPDKAR
;
A
#
# COMPACT_ATOMS: atom_id res chain seq x y z
N ARG A 1 -3.93 11.31 -27.09
CA ARG A 1 -4.85 10.65 -26.14
C ARG A 1 -4.76 9.16 -26.43
N GLY A 2 -3.76 8.49 -25.85
CA GLY A 2 -3.57 7.06 -26.03
C GLY A 2 -4.42 6.32 -25.02
N THR A 3 -5.27 5.42 -25.50
CA THR A 3 -5.92 4.38 -24.69
C THR A 3 -4.83 3.42 -24.26
N SER A 4 -4.29 3.57 -23.05
CA SER A 4 -3.54 2.48 -22.44
C SER A 4 -4.55 1.45 -21.95
N ASP A 5 -4.39 0.21 -22.40
CA ASP A 5 -5.14 -0.99 -21.98
C ASP A 5 -4.89 -1.32 -20.49
N CYS A 6 -5.24 -0.40 -19.60
CA CYS A 6 -5.35 -0.66 -18.17
C CYS A 6 -6.76 -1.22 -17.89
N SER A 7 -6.88 -2.06 -16.88
CA SER A 7 -8.17 -2.33 -16.27
C SER A 7 -8.76 -1.05 -15.68
N GLU A 8 -10.06 -1.09 -15.48
CA GLU A 8 -10.78 -0.06 -14.75
C GLU A 8 -10.17 0.22 -13.36
N ALA A 9 -9.66 -0.81 -12.66
CA ALA A 9 -9.03 -0.66 -11.36
C ALA A 9 -7.66 0.04 -11.46
N GLY A 10 -6.86 -0.31 -12.45
CA GLY A 10 -5.60 0.39 -12.74
C GLY A 10 -5.83 1.86 -13.08
N ALA A 11 -6.87 2.15 -13.87
CA ALA A 11 -7.28 3.50 -14.19
C ALA A 11 -7.73 4.29 -12.94
N GLN A 12 -8.38 3.64 -11.96
CA GLN A 12 -8.75 4.26 -10.68
C GLN A 12 -7.56 4.49 -9.75
N GLN A 13 -6.51 3.66 -9.79
CA GLN A 13 -5.30 3.81 -8.97
C GLN A 13 -4.30 4.83 -9.54
N ALA A 14 -4.48 5.25 -10.79
CA ALA A 14 -3.63 6.25 -11.42
C ALA A 14 -3.62 7.57 -10.62
N ALA A 15 -2.44 8.20 -10.54
CA ALA A 15 -2.30 9.50 -9.90
C ALA A 15 -3.26 10.52 -10.54
N ASN A 16 -3.99 11.26 -9.70
CA ASN A 16 -5.01 12.22 -10.09
C ASN A 16 -6.23 11.64 -10.84
N SER A 17 -6.54 10.35 -10.71
CA SER A 17 -7.82 9.80 -11.13
C SER A 17 -9.00 10.51 -10.43
N ASP A 18 -10.19 10.48 -11.03
CA ASP A 18 -11.41 10.97 -10.38
C ASP A 18 -11.64 10.28 -9.03
N PHE A 19 -11.31 8.99 -8.94
CA PHE A 19 -11.38 8.15 -7.76
C PHE A 19 -10.43 8.61 -6.65
N ILE A 20 -9.12 8.74 -6.93
CA ILE A 20 -8.15 9.20 -5.92
C ILE A 20 -8.48 10.62 -5.45
N ARG A 21 -8.88 11.52 -6.37
CA ARG A 21 -9.33 12.86 -5.98
C ARG A 21 -10.54 12.83 -5.06
N ALA A 22 -11.50 11.95 -5.34
CA ALA A 22 -12.69 11.80 -4.51
C ALA A 22 -12.36 11.19 -3.14
N LEU A 23 -11.56 10.13 -3.12
CA LEU A 23 -11.09 9.44 -1.92
C LEU A 23 -10.39 10.42 -0.98
N ASN A 24 -9.47 11.23 -1.50
CA ASN A 24 -8.65 12.15 -0.72
C ASN A 24 -9.34 13.53 -0.51
N SER A 25 -10.60 13.70 -0.91
CA SER A 25 -11.32 15.00 -0.80
C SER A 25 -11.78 15.36 0.62
N ARG A 26 -11.58 14.43 1.57
CA ARG A 26 -12.02 14.52 2.96
C ARG A 26 -10.88 14.08 3.87
N SER A 27 -11.17 13.19 4.81
CA SER A 27 -10.20 12.65 5.74
C SER A 27 -9.78 11.28 5.25
N GLU A 28 -8.47 11.04 5.14
CA GLU A 28 -7.91 9.72 4.80
C GLU A 28 -8.04 8.75 5.99
N THR A 29 -7.85 9.27 7.21
CA THR A 29 -7.99 8.52 8.47
C THR A 29 -9.06 9.13 9.38
N PHE A 30 -9.43 8.46 10.47
CA PHE A 30 -10.48 8.92 11.39
C PHE A 30 -10.05 8.79 12.86
N GLU A 31 -10.56 9.68 13.72
CA GLU A 31 -10.29 9.68 15.15
C GLU A 31 -10.59 8.31 15.79
N SER A 32 -9.84 7.97 16.84
CA SER A 32 -9.97 6.72 17.60
C SER A 32 -9.63 5.43 16.83
N ILE A 33 -9.17 5.53 15.58
CA ILE A 33 -8.64 4.41 14.79
C ILE A 33 -7.13 4.57 14.66
N SER A 34 -6.40 3.47 14.81
CA SER A 34 -4.95 3.39 14.63
C SER A 34 -4.59 2.87 13.25
N TYR A 35 -3.65 3.53 12.58
CA TYR A 35 -3.23 3.25 11.21
C TYR A 35 -1.72 3.02 11.17
N THR A 36 -1.30 1.89 10.61
CA THR A 36 0.11 1.59 10.34
C THR A 36 0.30 1.41 8.85
N GLU A 37 0.91 2.38 8.20
CA GLU A 37 1.32 2.28 6.80
C GLU A 37 2.80 1.90 6.74
N VAL A 38 3.05 0.72 6.19
CA VAL A 38 4.40 0.20 5.97
C VAL A 38 4.68 0.22 4.48
N TYR A 39 5.75 0.89 4.08
CA TYR A 39 6.13 1.01 2.68
C TYR A 39 7.62 0.74 2.47
N THR A 40 8.04 0.65 1.21
CA THR A 40 9.45 0.56 0.84
C THR A 40 9.86 1.77 0.01
N LYS A 41 11.07 2.29 0.23
CA LYS A 41 11.65 3.35 -0.60
C LYS A 41 11.99 2.87 -2.02
N LEU A 42 11.93 1.56 -2.26
CA LEU A 42 12.25 0.91 -3.54
C LEU A 42 11.01 0.45 -4.32
N ASP A 43 9.82 0.92 -3.94
CA ASP A 43 8.59 0.60 -4.64
C ASP A 43 8.66 1.12 -6.09
N GLU A 44 8.54 0.20 -7.04
CA GLU A 44 8.63 0.46 -8.47
C GLU A 44 7.26 0.68 -9.14
N VAL A 45 6.18 0.51 -8.39
CA VAL A 45 4.79 0.51 -8.86
C VAL A 45 4.08 1.77 -8.39
N VAL A 46 4.12 2.01 -7.08
CA VAL A 46 3.48 3.14 -6.40
C VAL A 46 4.53 4.22 -6.17
N THR A 47 4.58 5.19 -7.09
CA THR A 47 5.62 6.23 -7.09
C THR A 47 5.03 7.65 -7.08
N PRO A 48 5.67 8.60 -6.37
CA PRO A 48 6.85 8.42 -5.50
C PRO A 48 6.47 7.74 -4.16
N PRO A 49 7.28 6.78 -3.65
CA PRO A 49 6.79 5.82 -2.63
C PRO A 49 6.32 6.44 -1.33
N ARG A 50 7.05 7.45 -0.80
CA ARG A 50 6.70 8.06 0.48
C ARG A 50 5.38 8.81 0.40
N GLU A 51 5.26 9.67 -0.60
CA GLU A 51 4.11 10.56 -0.74
C GLU A 51 2.85 9.80 -1.17
N ALA A 52 3.02 8.72 -1.95
CA ALA A 52 1.91 7.91 -2.42
C ALA A 52 1.42 6.88 -1.36
N ALA A 53 2.29 6.41 -0.47
CA ALA A 53 1.92 5.42 0.55
C ALA A 53 1.53 6.05 1.90
N SER A 54 2.04 7.23 2.25
CA SER A 54 1.77 7.83 3.56
C SER A 54 0.33 8.35 3.64
N VAL A 55 -0.36 8.04 4.74
CA VAL A 55 -1.70 8.59 5.04
C VAL A 55 -1.64 9.69 6.11
N GLY A 56 -2.58 10.62 6.03
CA GLY A 56 -2.78 11.69 7.01
C GLY A 56 -4.17 11.72 7.64
N GLY A 57 -4.43 12.72 8.48
CA GLY A 57 -5.74 12.96 9.11
C GLY A 57 -5.72 12.82 10.64
N PRO A 58 -6.91 12.78 11.28
CA PRO A 58 -7.06 12.81 12.73
C PRO A 58 -6.95 11.44 13.41
N GLY A 59 -6.63 10.37 12.67
CA GLY A 59 -6.31 9.07 13.25
C GLY A 59 -4.98 9.07 14.02
N ASP A 60 -4.70 7.98 14.71
CA ASP A 60 -3.39 7.72 15.31
C ASP A 60 -2.53 6.96 14.30
N ILE A 61 -1.52 7.62 13.73
CA ILE A 61 -0.88 7.18 12.47
C ILE A 61 0.60 6.94 12.68
N THR A 62 1.09 5.81 12.16
CA THR A 62 2.51 5.60 11.86
C THR A 62 2.68 5.30 10.38
N ASN A 63 3.41 6.16 9.68
CA ASN A 63 3.91 5.91 8.33
C ASN A 63 5.40 5.59 8.44
N VAL A 64 5.83 4.42 7.99
CA VAL A 64 7.21 3.95 8.18
C VAL A 64 7.72 3.23 6.95
N ALA A 65 8.92 3.59 6.49
CA ALA A 65 9.61 2.78 5.49
C ALA A 65 10.33 1.63 6.19
N ILE A 66 10.37 0.44 5.56
CA ILE A 66 11.20 -0.67 6.06
C ILE A 66 12.68 -0.27 6.17
N GLN A 67 13.15 0.67 5.33
CA GLN A 67 14.52 1.19 5.38
C GLN A 67 14.79 2.11 6.57
N ASP A 68 13.76 2.56 7.29
CA ASP A 68 13.94 3.31 8.54
C ASP A 68 14.26 2.38 9.71
N ILE A 69 13.91 1.08 9.60
CA ILE A 69 14.31 0.01 10.54
C ILE A 69 15.59 -0.68 10.05
N CYS A 70 15.59 -1.09 8.78
CA CYS A 70 16.64 -1.86 8.14
C CYS A 70 17.21 -1.10 6.94
N PRO A 71 18.23 -0.24 7.10
CA PRO A 71 18.72 0.64 6.04
C PRO A 71 19.16 -0.06 4.75
N ALA A 72 19.54 -1.34 4.84
CA ALA A 72 19.96 -2.16 3.70
C ALA A 72 18.82 -3.02 3.10
N ALA A 73 17.58 -2.89 3.58
CA ALA A 73 16.45 -3.67 3.08
C ALA A 73 16.15 -3.35 1.61
N THR A 74 16.04 -4.40 0.79
CA THR A 74 15.87 -4.31 -0.66
C THR A 74 14.50 -4.78 -1.15
N ALA A 75 13.53 -4.97 -0.26
CA ALA A 75 12.21 -5.42 -0.66
C ALA A 75 11.54 -4.37 -1.56
N GLU A 76 10.98 -4.85 -2.68
CA GLU A 76 10.19 -4.10 -3.65
C GLU A 76 8.69 -4.20 -3.32
N HIS A 77 7.82 -3.71 -4.21
CA HIS A 77 6.37 -3.61 -4.02
C HIS A 77 5.68 -4.91 -3.52
N LEU A 78 6.00 -6.08 -4.07
CA LEU A 78 5.46 -7.34 -3.58
C LEU A 78 6.16 -7.83 -2.34
N ALA A 79 7.49 -7.80 -2.33
CA ALA A 79 8.28 -8.37 -1.24
C ALA A 79 8.01 -7.67 0.10
N VAL A 80 7.75 -6.36 0.12
CA VAL A 80 7.47 -5.61 1.35
C VAL A 80 6.26 -6.18 2.11
N GLY A 81 5.21 -6.61 1.42
CA GLY A 81 4.01 -7.17 2.04
C GLY A 81 3.99 -8.69 2.18
N THR A 82 4.95 -9.41 1.59
CA THR A 82 4.88 -10.87 1.45
C THR A 82 6.03 -11.64 2.07
N ILE A 83 7.23 -11.07 2.12
CA ILE A 83 8.41 -11.78 2.65
C ILE A 83 9.33 -10.91 3.49
N ASP A 84 9.17 -9.58 3.51
CA ASP A 84 10.06 -8.69 4.26
C ASP A 84 9.90 -8.86 5.78
N PRO A 85 10.98 -9.15 6.52
CA PRO A 85 10.90 -9.40 7.95
C PRO A 85 10.62 -8.13 8.78
N ALA A 86 11.08 -6.96 8.34
CA ALA A 86 10.84 -5.71 9.05
C ALA A 86 9.38 -5.28 8.95
N ALA A 87 8.79 -5.41 7.75
CA ALA A 87 7.37 -5.17 7.54
C ALA A 87 6.48 -6.10 8.39
N ALA A 88 6.84 -7.38 8.46
CA ALA A 88 6.15 -8.34 9.32
C ALA A 88 6.26 -8.00 10.81
N ALA A 89 7.44 -7.57 11.26
CA ALA A 89 7.63 -7.15 12.65
C ALA A 89 6.79 -5.92 13.00
N LEU A 90 6.69 -4.93 12.10
CA LEU A 90 5.82 -3.77 12.28
C LEU A 90 4.34 -4.18 12.31
N ALA A 91 3.90 -5.06 11.41
CA ALA A 91 2.52 -5.55 11.39
C ALA A 91 2.17 -6.31 12.69
N LEU A 92 3.07 -7.18 13.17
CA LEU A 92 2.88 -7.91 14.42
C LEU A 92 2.90 -6.98 15.63
N ASP A 93 3.75 -5.95 15.64
CA ASP A 93 3.78 -4.93 16.69
C ASP A 93 2.46 -4.15 16.77
N ALA A 94 1.90 -3.72 15.63
CA ALA A 94 0.60 -3.07 15.56
C ALA A 94 -0.54 -3.96 16.08
N LEU A 95 -0.50 -5.27 15.78
CA LEU A 95 -1.52 -6.22 16.24
C LEU A 95 -1.41 -6.56 17.73
N ALA A 96 -0.19 -6.53 18.28
CA ALA A 96 0.08 -6.91 19.66
C ALA A 96 -0.16 -5.77 20.67
N HIS A 97 -0.24 -4.51 20.21
CA HIS A 97 -0.32 -3.33 21.06
C HIS A 97 -1.55 -2.47 20.78
N LYS A 98 -1.87 -1.57 21.72
CA LYS A 98 -2.81 -0.47 21.43
C LYS A 98 -2.06 0.64 20.70
N GLY A 99 -2.72 1.25 19.72
CA GLY A 99 -2.07 2.24 18.86
C GLY A 99 -1.55 1.60 17.57
N PRO A 100 -0.95 2.37 16.66
CA PRO A 100 -0.24 1.85 15.51
C PRO A 100 1.06 1.18 15.92
N ALA A 101 1.75 0.57 14.96
CA ALA A 101 3.10 0.07 15.19
C ALA A 101 4.02 1.19 15.69
N ASP A 102 4.96 0.85 16.55
CA ASP A 102 6.01 1.74 17.01
C ASP A 102 7.37 1.23 16.52
N PRO A 103 7.99 1.93 15.55
CA PRO A 103 9.32 1.62 15.05
C PRO A 103 10.37 1.43 16.15
N ALA A 104 10.24 2.12 17.29
CA ALA A 104 11.19 2.02 18.39
C ALA A 104 11.09 0.71 19.18
N ARG A 105 9.99 -0.04 19.04
CA ARG A 105 9.82 -1.37 19.66
C ARG A 105 10.41 -2.52 18.83
N ILE A 106 10.78 -2.25 17.58
CA ILE A 106 11.29 -3.28 16.67
C ILE A 106 12.77 -3.56 16.98
N ASP A 107 13.09 -4.82 17.30
CA ASP A 107 14.48 -5.24 17.51
C ASP A 107 15.25 -5.18 16.17
N PRO A 108 16.35 -4.41 16.06
CA PRO A 108 17.16 -4.32 14.85
C PRO A 108 17.71 -5.66 14.34
N LEU A 109 17.76 -6.71 15.17
CA LEU A 109 18.11 -8.06 14.75
C LEU A 109 17.15 -8.63 13.70
N VAL A 110 15.95 -8.06 13.54
CA VAL A 110 15.02 -8.41 12.45
C VAL A 110 15.68 -8.25 11.07
N CYS A 111 16.62 -7.32 10.91
CA CYS A 111 17.31 -7.08 9.64
C CYS A 111 18.24 -8.22 9.22
N LEU A 112 18.53 -9.17 10.13
CA LEU A 112 19.32 -10.37 9.84
C LEU A 112 18.46 -11.57 9.43
N GLN A 113 17.13 -11.44 9.52
CA GLN A 113 16.23 -12.50 9.12
C GLN A 113 16.17 -12.57 7.58
N PRO A 114 16.20 -13.78 6.99
CA PRO A 114 16.16 -13.93 5.54
C PRO A 114 14.80 -13.55 4.94
N VAL A 115 13.72 -13.85 5.67
CA VAL A 115 12.32 -13.60 5.32
C VAL A 115 11.49 -13.47 6.60
N GLN A 116 10.25 -12.99 6.48
CA GLN A 116 9.32 -12.93 7.60
C GLN A 116 9.01 -14.31 8.23
N PRO A 117 8.63 -14.35 9.52
CA PRO A 117 8.23 -15.59 10.18
C PRO A 117 7.11 -16.33 9.44
N GLY A 118 7.22 -17.66 9.34
CA GLY A 118 6.23 -18.51 8.68
C GLY A 118 6.42 -18.68 7.17
N VAL A 119 7.35 -17.94 6.55
CA VAL A 119 7.75 -18.15 5.16
C VAL A 119 8.96 -19.09 5.10
N ASP A 120 8.93 -20.04 4.17
CA ASP A 120 10.08 -20.88 3.87
C ASP A 120 11.15 -20.04 3.12
N PRO A 121 12.37 -19.92 3.65
CA PRO A 121 13.39 -19.02 3.10
C PRO A 121 13.96 -19.49 1.76
N ILE A 122 13.73 -20.75 1.37
CA ILE A 122 14.21 -21.33 0.11
C ILE A 122 13.17 -21.12 -0.98
N THR A 123 11.90 -21.34 -0.67
CA THR A 123 10.81 -21.38 -1.66
C THR A 123 10.00 -20.09 -1.73
N GLY A 124 9.94 -19.31 -0.65
CA GLY A 124 9.21 -18.04 -0.60
C GLY A 124 9.71 -16.99 -1.61
N PRO A 125 11.00 -16.60 -1.57
CA PRO A 125 11.51 -15.57 -2.49
C PRO A 125 11.32 -15.93 -3.98
N PRO A 126 11.58 -17.17 -4.44
CA PRO A 126 11.27 -17.56 -5.82
C PRO A 126 9.78 -17.44 -6.18
N GLN A 127 8.87 -17.71 -5.24
CA GLN A 127 7.42 -17.59 -5.48
C GLN A 127 6.99 -16.12 -5.65
N VAL A 128 7.53 -15.22 -4.82
CA VAL A 128 7.28 -13.77 -4.95
C VAL A 128 7.82 -13.25 -6.27
N LEU A 129 9.05 -13.61 -6.62
CA LEU A 129 9.66 -13.24 -7.91
C LEU A 129 8.83 -13.73 -9.10
N ALA A 130 8.30 -14.95 -9.04
CA ALA A 130 7.43 -15.48 -10.08
C ALA A 130 6.10 -14.70 -10.18
N ALA A 131 5.57 -14.20 -9.05
CA ALA A 131 4.34 -13.44 -8.99
C ALA A 131 4.47 -12.01 -9.56
N LEU A 132 5.68 -11.43 -9.58
CA LEU A 132 5.91 -10.10 -10.19
C LEU A 132 5.47 -10.02 -11.65
N ASN A 133 5.62 -11.11 -12.41
CA ASN A 133 5.16 -11.17 -13.81
C ASN A 133 3.64 -10.99 -13.96
N ASN A 134 2.87 -11.22 -12.89
CA ASN A 134 1.43 -11.08 -12.87
C ASN A 134 0.96 -9.73 -12.32
N LEU A 135 1.87 -8.87 -11.82
CA LEU A 135 1.48 -7.61 -11.20
C LEU A 135 0.69 -6.69 -12.13
N PHE A 136 0.98 -6.78 -13.42
CA PHE A 136 0.32 -6.01 -14.48
C PHE A 136 -0.76 -6.80 -15.23
N ILE A 137 -1.06 -8.02 -14.77
CA ILE A 137 -2.17 -8.82 -15.30
C ILE A 137 -3.41 -8.46 -14.50
N GLU A 138 -4.07 -7.38 -14.89
CA GLU A 138 -5.30 -6.96 -14.27
C GLU A 138 -6.47 -7.82 -14.79
N GLY A 139 -6.96 -8.75 -13.97
CA GLY A 139 -8.03 -9.70 -14.31
C GLY A 139 -9.44 -9.11 -14.40
N GLY A 140 -9.57 -7.82 -14.73
CA GLY A 140 -10.82 -7.06 -14.73
C GLY A 140 -11.19 -6.49 -16.09
N PRO A 141 -12.36 -5.82 -16.21
CA PRO A 141 -12.73 -5.10 -17.41
C PRO A 141 -11.65 -4.08 -17.78
N SER A 142 -11.23 -4.06 -19.04
CA SER A 142 -10.35 -3.02 -19.58
C SER A 142 -11.17 -1.82 -20.04
N GLY A 143 -10.66 -0.62 -19.78
CA GLY A 143 -11.39 0.60 -20.12
C GLY A 143 -10.83 1.86 -19.47
N PRO A 144 -11.42 3.02 -19.80
CA PRO A 144 -11.14 4.25 -19.06
C PRO A 144 -11.60 4.11 -17.61
N GLU A 145 -11.17 5.05 -16.76
CA GLU A 145 -11.64 5.13 -15.39
C GLU A 145 -13.19 5.13 -15.33
N PRO A 146 -13.80 4.22 -14.55
CA PRO A 146 -15.25 4.20 -14.36
C PRO A 146 -15.76 5.49 -13.75
N ARG A 147 -17.00 5.84 -14.07
CA ARG A 147 -17.67 6.99 -13.44
C ARG A 147 -17.84 6.75 -11.94
N LEU A 148 -17.62 7.82 -11.17
CA LEU A 148 -17.86 7.81 -9.73
C LEU A 148 -19.33 7.50 -9.41
N ARG A 149 -19.53 6.68 -8.38
CA ARG A 149 -20.87 6.35 -7.87
C ARG A 149 -21.50 7.54 -7.15
N CYS A 150 -22.84 7.58 -7.15
CA CYS A 150 -23.60 8.69 -6.57
C CYS A 150 -23.27 9.00 -5.11
N TYR A 151 -22.92 7.99 -4.30
CA TYR A 151 -22.62 8.16 -2.87
C TYR A 151 -21.37 9.01 -2.60
N VAL A 152 -20.52 9.22 -3.61
CA VAL A 152 -19.34 10.08 -3.50
C VAL A 152 -19.73 11.55 -3.36
N PHE A 153 -20.90 11.95 -3.87
CA PHE A 153 -21.29 13.35 -3.96
C PHE A 153 -22.22 13.76 -2.83
N LYS A 154 -21.79 14.72 -2.01
CA LYS A 154 -22.57 15.27 -0.88
C LYS A 154 -23.94 15.84 -1.28
N LYS A 155 -24.08 16.34 -2.51
CA LYS A 155 -25.29 17.04 -3.00
C LYS A 155 -26.20 16.18 -3.90
N GLY A 156 -26.01 14.85 -3.92
CA GLY A 156 -26.72 13.95 -4.82
C GLY A 156 -25.99 13.74 -6.16
N CYS A 157 -26.51 12.85 -7.00
CA CYS A 157 -25.82 12.33 -8.17
C CYS A 157 -25.82 13.32 -9.34
N PRO A 158 -24.67 13.92 -9.73
CA PRO A 158 -24.60 14.77 -10.91
C PRO A 158 -24.78 13.94 -12.19
N ASP A 159 -25.21 14.56 -13.30
CA ASP A 159 -25.47 13.85 -14.57
C ASP A 159 -24.28 13.06 -15.15
N LYS A 160 -23.05 13.32 -14.64
CA LYS A 160 -21.82 12.60 -14.99
C LYS A 160 -21.53 11.38 -14.11
N ALA A 161 -22.32 11.15 -13.06
CA ALA A 161 -22.16 10.03 -12.13
C ALA A 161 -23.17 8.93 -12.48
N ARG A 162 -22.69 7.82 -13.04
CA ARG A 162 -23.41 6.54 -13.17
C ARG A 162 -22.45 5.44 -13.59
#